data_AF-A0A9W9BHF6-F1
#
_entry.id   AF-A0A9W9BHF6-F1
#
_cell.length_a   1.000
_cell.length_b   1.000
_cell.length_c   1.000
_cell.angle_alpha   90.00
_cell.angle_beta   90.00
_cell.angle_gamma   90.00
#
_symmetry.space_group_name_H-M   'P 1'
#
loop_
_entity.id
_entity.type
_entity.pdbx_description
1 polymer ?
#
loop_
_entity_poly.entity_id
_entity_poly.type
_entity_poly.pdbx_seq_one_letter_code
_entity_poly.pdbx_strand_id
1 'polypeptide(L)'
;MPHPTSFIILSSLVLLGNAQDLDQTIVGCEAVSCPMDNFEPHCTVTNITFENIGLTRIPDVPESLDYFSIVKGVNISGRGADDFTSVYYLGTPEEVSLDEVHGCAVIFHDPPQDTFDEFGSHNCAEVMSQRCVDAIQDRASKIAEGKSKDLCKALKKDLEENDIDACDNLTGGGKGIGKISVRDLSSLENIEGSRNSSSDCWPILPKSANLAELFTEFNEFEGGLNASTAYPELNRITTLLTLFVKGNDKGSIVNETVSRLSCIQINTTQSIGPQEGENAASLSRISALAGGGAFASFMLML
;
A
#
# COMPACT_ATOMS: atom_id res chain seq x y z
N MET A 1 10.39 -46.09 -54.86
CA MET A 1 10.76 -45.89 -53.45
C MET A 1 11.04 -44.41 -53.23
N PRO A 2 10.11 -43.66 -52.62
CA PRO A 2 10.41 -42.38 -51.98
C PRO A 2 10.02 -42.42 -50.48
N HIS A 3 10.93 -41.99 -49.62
CA HIS A 3 10.70 -41.81 -48.18
C HIS A 3 9.79 -40.61 -47.90
N PRO A 4 8.93 -40.65 -46.86
CA PRO A 4 8.30 -39.46 -46.33
C PRO A 4 9.22 -38.81 -45.29
N THR A 5 9.57 -37.55 -45.53
CA THR A 5 10.21 -36.66 -44.55
C THR A 5 9.22 -36.27 -43.47
N SER A 6 9.46 -36.70 -42.23
CA SER A 6 8.79 -36.19 -41.04
C SER A 6 9.23 -34.75 -40.77
N PHE A 7 8.30 -33.81 -40.86
CA PHE A 7 8.45 -32.47 -40.29
C PHE A 7 8.12 -32.53 -38.80
N ILE A 8 9.12 -32.28 -37.95
CA ILE A 8 8.92 -32.04 -36.51
C ILE A 8 8.64 -30.55 -36.35
N ILE A 9 7.40 -30.20 -36.01
CA ILE A 9 7.01 -28.84 -35.63
C ILE A 9 7.32 -28.70 -34.13
N LEU A 10 8.38 -27.96 -33.80
CA LEU A 10 8.66 -27.52 -32.43
C LEU A 10 7.68 -26.39 -32.08
N SER A 11 6.64 -26.70 -31.31
CA SER A 11 5.79 -25.67 -30.69
C SER A 11 6.54 -25.04 -29.52
N SER A 12 7.07 -23.83 -29.74
CA SER A 12 7.56 -22.95 -28.68
C SER A 12 6.36 -22.46 -27.86
N LEU A 13 6.18 -22.96 -26.64
CA LEU A 13 5.34 -22.27 -25.65
C LEU A 13 6.08 -21.00 -25.24
N VAL A 14 5.61 -19.86 -25.73
CA VAL A 14 5.97 -18.55 -25.18
C VAL A 14 5.24 -18.43 -23.85
N LEU A 15 5.99 -18.55 -22.74
CA LEU A 15 5.53 -18.12 -21.42
C LEU A 15 5.45 -16.59 -21.45
N LEU A 16 4.30 -16.06 -21.87
CA LEU A 16 3.93 -14.69 -21.54
C LEU A 16 3.76 -14.64 -20.02
N GLY A 17 4.58 -13.87 -19.33
CA GLY A 17 4.36 -13.56 -17.92
C GLY A 17 2.93 -13.04 -17.77
N ASN A 18 2.12 -13.73 -16.98
CA ASN A 18 0.72 -13.36 -16.80
C ASN A 18 0.69 -12.14 -15.91
N ALA A 19 0.62 -10.98 -16.55
CA ALA A 19 0.24 -9.74 -15.92
C ALA A 19 -1.19 -9.91 -15.37
N GLN A 20 -1.34 -9.88 -14.04
CA GLN A 20 -2.62 -10.04 -13.37
C GLN A 20 -3.16 -8.66 -12.99
N ASP A 21 -4.24 -8.26 -13.64
CA ASP A 21 -4.95 -7.02 -13.31
C ASP A 21 -5.70 -7.17 -11.98
N LEU A 22 -5.99 -6.04 -11.32
CA LEU A 22 -6.77 -6.06 -10.08
C LEU A 22 -8.26 -5.90 -10.41
N ASP A 23 -9.10 -6.70 -9.75
CA ASP A 23 -10.56 -6.62 -9.96
C ASP A 23 -11.17 -5.32 -9.40
N GLN A 24 -10.45 -4.61 -8.53
CA GLN A 24 -10.82 -3.33 -7.93
C GLN A 24 -9.57 -2.45 -7.74
N THR A 25 -9.76 -1.14 -7.56
CA THR A 25 -8.67 -0.18 -7.30
C THR A 25 -7.81 -0.59 -6.11
N ILE A 26 -8.44 -1.06 -5.02
CA ILE A 26 -7.77 -1.57 -3.83
C ILE A 26 -8.29 -2.97 -3.53
N VAL A 27 -7.41 -3.96 -3.50
CA VAL A 27 -7.75 -5.35 -3.13
C VAL A 27 -7.07 -5.76 -1.84
N GLY A 28 -7.63 -6.77 -1.17
CA GLY A 28 -7.17 -7.25 0.14
C GLY A 28 -6.68 -8.68 0.12
N CYS A 29 -6.64 -9.29 1.30
CA CYS A 29 -6.13 -10.63 1.51
C CYS A 29 -6.83 -11.72 0.68
N GLU A 30 -8.13 -11.56 0.37
CA GLU A 30 -8.86 -12.51 -0.48
C GLU A 30 -8.25 -12.59 -1.90
N ALA A 31 -8.07 -11.45 -2.56
CA ALA A 31 -7.53 -11.37 -3.91
C ALA A 31 -6.08 -11.86 -3.99
N VAL A 32 -5.28 -11.57 -2.96
CA VAL A 32 -3.88 -11.99 -2.90
C VAL A 32 -3.69 -13.36 -2.22
N SER A 33 -4.78 -14.09 -1.90
CA SER A 33 -4.70 -15.42 -1.30
C SER A 33 -3.83 -15.51 -0.04
N CYS A 34 -4.02 -14.59 0.91
CA CYS A 34 -3.34 -14.68 2.21
C CYS A 34 -3.69 -16.01 2.92
N PRO A 35 -2.75 -16.62 3.65
CA PRO A 35 -3.06 -17.66 4.62
C PRO A 35 -4.13 -17.22 5.61
N MET A 36 -4.81 -18.21 6.21
CA MET A 36 -5.84 -17.99 7.21
C MET A 36 -5.46 -18.71 8.50
N ASP A 37 -5.58 -18.04 9.64
CA ASP A 37 -5.49 -18.62 10.97
C ASP A 37 -6.82 -18.35 11.71
N ASN A 38 -7.54 -19.41 12.09
CA ASN A 38 -8.86 -19.31 12.74
C ASN A 38 -9.86 -18.38 12.03
N PHE A 39 -9.93 -18.44 10.69
CA PHE A 39 -10.76 -17.58 9.83
C PHE A 39 -10.35 -16.11 9.79
N GLU A 40 -9.21 -15.74 10.40
CA GLU A 40 -8.61 -14.42 10.28
C GLU A 40 -7.49 -14.49 9.23
N PRO A 41 -7.40 -13.52 8.30
CA PRO A 41 -6.26 -13.45 7.40
C PRO A 41 -4.97 -13.26 8.19
N HIS A 42 -3.95 -14.02 7.82
CA HIS A 42 -2.63 -13.96 8.41
C HIS A 42 -1.61 -13.89 7.27
N CYS A 43 -0.84 -12.80 7.24
CA CYS A 43 0.15 -12.59 6.19
C CYS A 43 1.48 -12.12 6.80
N THR A 44 2.39 -13.04 7.03
CA THR A 44 3.77 -12.76 7.42
C THR A 44 4.62 -12.47 6.20
N VAL A 45 5.17 -11.25 6.17
CA VAL A 45 6.22 -10.85 5.25
C VAL A 45 7.46 -10.54 6.07
N THR A 46 8.55 -11.23 5.80
CA THR A 46 9.75 -11.19 6.64
C THR A 46 9.43 -11.57 8.10
N ASN A 47 9.63 -10.68 9.07
CA ASN A 47 9.39 -10.92 10.49
C ASN A 47 8.13 -10.25 11.03
N ILE A 48 7.27 -9.69 10.16
CA ILE A 48 6.07 -8.96 10.55
C ILE A 48 4.84 -9.67 10.00
N THR A 49 3.92 -10.04 10.90
CA THR A 49 2.63 -10.61 10.56
C THR A 49 1.58 -9.52 10.42
N PHE A 50 0.94 -9.41 9.27
CA PHE A 50 -0.16 -8.48 9.07
C PHE A 50 -1.51 -9.12 9.38
N GLU A 51 -2.34 -8.38 10.13
CA GLU A 51 -3.76 -8.68 10.37
C GLU A 51 -4.56 -8.55 9.08
N ASN A 52 -4.20 -7.60 8.22
CA ASN A 52 -4.75 -7.49 6.87
C ASN A 52 -3.81 -6.64 6.00
N ILE A 53 -4.07 -6.66 4.70
CA ILE A 53 -3.33 -5.91 3.68
C ILE A 53 -4.28 -5.12 2.78
N GLY A 54 -3.72 -4.09 2.16
CA GLY A 54 -4.26 -3.45 0.97
C GLY A 54 -3.22 -3.50 -0.14
N LEU A 55 -3.66 -3.71 -1.38
CA LEU A 55 -2.86 -3.67 -2.59
C LEU A 55 -3.54 -2.76 -3.61
N THR A 56 -2.81 -1.82 -4.17
CA THR A 56 -3.30 -0.95 -5.27
C THR A 56 -2.21 -0.76 -6.32
N ARG A 57 -2.59 -0.62 -7.59
CA ARG A 57 -1.66 -0.21 -8.65
C ARG A 57 -1.39 1.29 -8.55
N ILE A 58 -0.19 1.72 -8.91
CA ILE A 58 0.07 3.14 -9.08
C ILE A 58 -0.69 3.60 -10.32
N PRO A 59 -1.62 4.57 -10.20
CA PRO A 59 -2.54 4.91 -11.28
C PRO A 59 -1.85 5.69 -12.42
N ASP A 60 -2.39 5.58 -13.62
CA ASP A 60 -2.07 6.44 -14.79
C ASP A 60 -0.56 6.55 -15.11
N VAL A 61 0.20 5.50 -14.87
CA VAL A 61 1.62 5.42 -15.22
C VAL A 61 1.82 5.01 -16.67
N PRO A 62 2.95 5.35 -17.31
CA PRO A 62 3.32 4.81 -18.62
C PRO A 62 3.57 3.31 -18.56
N GLU A 63 3.43 2.63 -19.71
CA GLU A 63 3.50 1.17 -19.87
C GLU A 63 4.74 0.52 -19.24
N SER A 64 5.89 1.20 -19.27
CA SER A 64 7.14 0.71 -18.66
C SER A 64 7.10 0.61 -17.13
N LEU A 65 6.11 1.24 -16.51
CA LEU A 65 5.84 1.24 -15.07
C LEU A 65 4.51 0.56 -14.75
N ASP A 66 3.86 -0.06 -15.74
CA ASP A 66 2.69 -0.89 -15.49
C ASP A 66 3.02 -1.95 -14.44
N TYR A 67 2.02 -2.31 -13.64
CA TYR A 67 2.14 -3.26 -12.54
C TYR A 67 2.99 -2.81 -11.35
N PHE A 68 3.59 -1.61 -11.36
CA PHE A 68 4.05 -1.00 -10.12
C PHE A 68 2.86 -0.81 -9.18
N SER A 69 3.05 -1.17 -7.92
CA SER A 69 1.97 -1.19 -6.95
C SER A 69 2.44 -0.78 -5.57
N ILE A 70 1.50 -0.34 -4.76
CA ILE A 70 1.74 -0.11 -3.33
C ILE A 70 0.99 -1.16 -2.54
N VAL A 71 1.68 -1.74 -1.55
CA VAL A 71 1.08 -2.62 -0.56
C VAL A 71 1.13 -1.93 0.80
N LYS A 72 0.03 -1.98 1.54
CA LYS A 72 -0.04 -1.59 2.96
C LYS A 72 -0.32 -2.86 3.77
N GLY A 73 0.51 -3.16 4.75
CA GLY A 73 0.26 -4.18 5.75
C GLY A 73 0.08 -3.55 7.12
N VAL A 74 -0.89 -4.03 7.89
CA VAL A 74 -1.12 -3.56 9.27
C VAL A 74 -0.89 -4.69 10.26
N ASN A 75 -0.03 -4.46 11.25
CA ASN A 75 0.21 -5.35 12.37
C ASN A 75 -0.30 -4.72 13.67
N ILE A 76 -0.97 -5.54 14.48
CA ILE A 76 -1.37 -5.21 15.86
C ILE A 76 -0.75 -6.24 16.79
N SER A 77 0.32 -5.87 17.50
CA SER A 77 1.00 -6.77 18.43
C SER A 77 0.31 -6.79 19.80
N GLY A 78 -0.84 -7.44 19.92
CA GLY A 78 -1.53 -7.55 21.22
C GLY A 78 -0.89 -8.58 22.15
N ARG A 79 -0.22 -8.13 23.23
CA ARG A 79 -0.10 -8.72 24.60
C ARG A 79 1.07 -8.17 25.45
N GLY A 80 1.50 -6.93 25.22
CA GLY A 80 2.54 -6.32 26.07
C GLY A 80 3.17 -5.02 25.54
N ALA A 81 2.86 -4.63 24.31
CA ALA A 81 3.12 -3.32 23.75
C ALA A 81 1.89 -2.92 22.90
N ASP A 82 1.27 -1.80 23.22
CA ASP A 82 0.02 -1.30 22.66
C ASP A 82 0.22 -0.63 21.30
N ASP A 83 1.00 -1.29 20.42
CA ASP A 83 1.60 -0.65 19.26
C ASP A 83 0.87 -1.07 17.98
N PHE A 84 0.56 -0.07 17.15
CA PHE A 84 0.04 -0.26 15.80
C PHE A 84 1.15 0.02 14.80
N THR A 85 1.46 -0.97 13.97
CA THR A 85 2.51 -0.86 12.96
C THR A 85 1.89 -0.94 11.58
N SER A 86 2.09 0.10 10.76
CA SER A 86 1.79 0.06 9.33
C SER A 86 3.08 -0.02 8.54
N VAL A 87 3.19 -1.00 7.65
CA VAL A 87 4.33 -1.15 6.75
C VAL A 87 3.86 -0.99 5.32
N TYR A 88 4.61 -0.25 4.52
CA TYR A 88 4.31 0.04 3.13
C TYR A 88 5.40 -0.53 2.25
N TYR A 89 5.02 -1.22 1.19
CA TYR A 89 5.94 -1.80 0.22
C TYR A 89 5.68 -1.24 -1.17
N LEU A 90 6.77 -1.06 -1.91
CA LEU A 90 6.75 -0.91 -3.36
C LEU A 90 6.79 -2.30 -3.98
N GLY A 91 5.82 -2.56 -4.84
CA GLY A 91 5.79 -3.70 -5.73
C GLY A 91 6.34 -3.35 -7.09
N THR A 92 7.22 -4.19 -7.64
CA THR A 92 7.73 -4.05 -9.01
C THR A 92 7.65 -5.39 -9.75
N PRO A 93 7.58 -5.41 -11.09
CA PRO A 93 7.70 -6.64 -11.86
C PRO A 93 8.98 -7.43 -11.52
N GLU A 94 8.96 -8.76 -11.68
CA GLU A 94 10.05 -9.67 -11.29
C GLU A 94 11.38 -9.29 -11.96
N GLU A 95 11.31 -8.88 -13.22
CA GLU A 95 12.43 -8.52 -14.07
C GLU A 95 13.01 -7.12 -13.79
N VAL A 96 12.33 -6.31 -12.98
CA VAL A 96 12.76 -4.93 -12.70
C VAL A 96 13.72 -4.88 -11.51
N SER A 97 14.93 -4.36 -11.76
CA SER A 97 15.85 -3.97 -10.71
C SER A 97 15.56 -2.56 -10.21
N LEU A 98 15.56 -2.36 -8.88
CA LEU A 98 15.34 -1.04 -8.29
C LEU A 98 16.47 -0.04 -8.58
N ASP A 99 17.67 -0.53 -8.94
CA ASP A 99 18.76 0.32 -9.43
C ASP A 99 18.40 1.06 -10.74
N GLU A 100 17.45 0.52 -11.50
CA GLU A 100 16.98 1.08 -12.79
C GLU A 100 15.84 2.09 -12.61
N VAL A 101 15.35 2.25 -11.37
CA VAL A 101 14.21 3.09 -10.99
C VAL A 101 14.71 4.26 -10.15
N HIS A 102 14.76 5.44 -10.77
CA HIS A 102 15.12 6.68 -10.07
C HIS A 102 13.88 7.46 -9.68
N GLY A 103 13.89 8.06 -8.49
CA GLY A 103 12.78 8.86 -8.04
C GLY A 103 12.61 8.89 -6.53
N CYS A 104 11.43 9.32 -6.10
CA CYS A 104 11.10 9.48 -4.69
C CYS A 104 9.71 8.91 -4.40
N ALA A 105 9.57 8.28 -3.24
CA ALA A 105 8.27 8.08 -2.61
C ALA A 105 8.07 9.11 -1.50
N VAL A 106 6.85 9.64 -1.36
CA VAL A 106 6.43 10.50 -0.24
C VAL A 106 5.24 9.85 0.42
N ILE A 107 5.30 9.62 1.73
CA ILE A 107 4.14 9.25 2.54
C ILE A 107 3.61 10.48 3.26
N PHE A 108 2.29 10.64 3.24
CA PHE A 108 1.57 11.65 4.00
C PHE A 108 1.02 10.99 5.26
N HIS A 109 1.48 11.45 6.42
CA HIS A 109 1.19 10.81 7.70
C HIS A 109 -0.22 11.13 8.21
N ASP A 110 -0.70 12.33 7.92
CA ASP A 110 -2.05 12.75 8.29
C ASP A 110 -3.05 12.26 7.21
N PRO A 111 -4.11 11.53 7.59
CA PRO A 111 -5.07 11.02 6.62
C PRO A 111 -5.89 12.15 5.98
N PRO A 112 -6.44 11.92 4.77
CA PRO A 112 -7.49 12.77 4.21
C PRO A 112 -8.68 12.90 5.15
N GLN A 113 -9.44 13.99 5.02
CA GLN A 113 -10.66 14.22 5.80
C GLN A 113 -11.79 13.27 5.50
N ASP A 114 -11.97 12.99 4.22
CA ASP A 114 -13.07 12.18 3.74
C ASP A 114 -12.68 10.70 3.74
N THR A 115 -13.70 9.85 3.80
CA THR A 115 -13.55 8.40 3.66
C THR A 115 -13.98 7.97 2.27
N PHE A 116 -13.53 6.80 1.86
CA PHE A 116 -14.06 6.16 0.67
C PHE A 116 -15.55 5.84 0.82
N ASP A 117 -16.31 6.09 -0.25
CA ASP A 117 -17.69 5.61 -0.40
C ASP A 117 -17.66 4.12 -0.72
N GLU A 118 -18.57 3.33 -0.15
CA GLU A 118 -18.63 1.87 -0.33
C GLU A 118 -18.68 1.44 -1.80
N PHE A 119 -19.29 2.25 -2.66
CA PHE A 119 -19.43 2.01 -4.10
C PHE A 119 -18.60 3.01 -4.92
N GLY A 120 -17.65 3.67 -4.27
CA GLY A 120 -16.78 4.68 -4.84
C GLY A 120 -15.71 4.10 -5.77
N SER A 121 -14.92 5.02 -6.30
CA SER A 121 -13.75 4.71 -7.12
C SER A 121 -12.54 4.27 -6.30
N HIS A 122 -12.55 4.55 -4.99
CA HIS A 122 -11.48 4.25 -4.05
C HIS A 122 -10.12 4.83 -4.47
N ASN A 123 -10.13 6.00 -5.11
CA ASN A 123 -8.94 6.72 -5.54
C ASN A 123 -8.74 8.02 -4.75
N CYS A 124 -7.57 8.66 -4.85
CA CYS A 124 -7.31 9.88 -4.07
C CYS A 124 -8.23 11.05 -4.38
N ALA A 125 -8.75 11.16 -5.61
CA ALA A 125 -9.62 12.27 -5.98
C ALA A 125 -10.96 12.24 -5.23
N GLU A 126 -11.40 11.06 -4.80
CA GLU A 126 -12.59 10.86 -3.99
C GLU A 126 -12.47 11.50 -2.60
N VAL A 127 -11.30 11.39 -1.97
CA VAL A 127 -11.09 11.81 -0.57
C VAL A 127 -10.28 13.09 -0.40
N MET A 128 -9.69 13.62 -1.48
CA MET A 128 -8.85 14.83 -1.45
C MET A 128 -9.26 15.89 -2.49
N SER A 129 -10.24 15.59 -3.35
CA SER A 129 -10.55 16.31 -4.60
C SER A 129 -9.46 16.19 -5.68
N GLN A 130 -9.88 16.11 -6.94
CA GLN A 130 -8.95 16.05 -8.09
C GLN A 130 -7.97 17.24 -8.12
N ARG A 131 -8.43 18.45 -7.74
CA ARG A 131 -7.57 19.65 -7.76
C ARG A 131 -6.38 19.53 -6.82
N CYS A 132 -6.58 18.96 -5.63
CA CYS A 132 -5.46 18.73 -4.70
C CYS A 132 -4.50 17.67 -5.23
N VAL A 133 -5.05 16.55 -5.76
CA VAL A 133 -4.26 15.47 -6.38
C VAL A 133 -3.36 16.03 -7.49
N ASP A 134 -3.95 16.76 -8.44
CA ASP A 134 -3.22 17.37 -9.55
C ASP A 134 -2.16 18.35 -9.05
N ALA A 135 -2.47 19.18 -8.06
CA ALA A 135 -1.54 20.17 -7.54
C ALA A 135 -0.31 19.54 -6.86
N ILE A 136 -0.48 18.45 -6.09
CA ILE A 136 0.63 17.69 -5.51
C ILE A 136 1.50 17.06 -6.61
N GLN A 137 0.87 16.42 -7.59
CA GLN A 137 1.58 15.74 -8.69
C GLN A 137 2.35 16.72 -9.58
N ASP A 138 1.73 17.84 -9.96
CA ASP A 138 2.32 18.92 -10.76
C ASP A 138 3.54 19.50 -10.07
N ARG A 139 3.44 19.70 -8.75
CA ARG A 139 4.51 20.26 -7.94
C ARG A 139 5.73 19.37 -7.92
N ALA A 140 5.54 18.08 -7.66
CA ALA A 140 6.62 17.11 -7.69
C ALA A 140 7.26 16.98 -9.07
N SER A 141 6.45 17.04 -10.14
CA SER A 141 6.94 17.01 -11.52
C SER A 141 7.84 18.23 -11.83
N LYS A 142 7.42 19.44 -11.41
CA LYS A 142 8.22 20.66 -11.56
C LYS A 142 9.56 20.59 -10.80
N ILE A 143 9.56 20.00 -9.60
CA ILE A 143 10.79 19.83 -8.83
C ILE A 143 11.76 18.86 -9.54
N ALA A 144 11.24 17.80 -10.17
CA ALA A 144 12.05 16.87 -10.97
C ALA A 144 12.72 17.54 -12.18
N GLU A 145 12.04 18.50 -12.82
CA GLU A 145 12.62 19.28 -13.93
C GLU A 145 13.77 20.20 -13.49
N GLY A 146 13.79 20.61 -12.21
CA GLY A 146 14.77 21.54 -11.64
C GLY A 146 16.22 21.04 -11.57
N LYS A 147 16.50 19.80 -11.99
CA LYS A 147 17.84 19.16 -11.98
C LYS A 147 18.56 19.26 -10.63
N SER A 148 17.82 19.17 -9.52
CA SER A 148 18.41 19.13 -8.18
C SER A 148 19.34 17.92 -8.07
N LYS A 149 20.52 18.12 -7.45
CA LYS A 149 21.44 17.01 -7.14
C LYS A 149 20.90 16.05 -6.09
N ASP A 150 19.98 16.53 -5.25
CA ASP A 150 19.30 15.77 -4.22
C ASP A 150 17.80 16.02 -4.39
N LEU A 151 17.20 15.21 -5.27
CA LEU A 151 15.81 15.41 -5.72
C LEU A 151 14.83 15.19 -4.56
N CYS A 152 14.98 14.10 -3.82
CA CYS A 152 14.03 13.74 -2.77
C CYS A 152 14.07 14.73 -1.61
N LYS A 153 15.24 15.26 -1.27
CA LYS A 153 15.33 16.35 -0.30
C LYS A 153 14.72 17.66 -0.81
N ALA A 154 14.92 17.99 -2.08
CA ALA A 154 14.30 19.17 -2.68
C ALA A 154 12.78 19.05 -2.71
N LEU A 155 12.26 17.87 -3.06
CA LEU A 155 10.83 17.56 -3.05
C LEU A 155 10.24 17.68 -1.63
N LYS A 156 10.91 17.07 -0.63
CA LYS A 156 10.50 17.18 0.77
C LYS A 156 10.39 18.64 1.20
N LYS A 157 11.46 19.40 0.99
CA LYS A 157 11.54 20.82 1.36
C LYS A 157 10.45 21.64 0.69
N ASP A 158 10.23 21.42 -0.60
CA ASP A 158 9.22 22.15 -1.35
C ASP A 158 7.80 21.92 -0.79
N LEU A 159 7.43 20.65 -0.59
CA LEU A 159 6.13 20.26 -0.03
C LEU A 159 5.94 20.77 1.41
N GLU A 160 6.99 20.79 2.24
CA GLU A 160 6.91 21.29 3.63
C GLU A 160 6.85 22.83 3.72
N GLU A 161 7.55 23.55 2.85
CA GLU A 161 7.74 25.01 3.00
C GLU A 161 6.73 25.86 2.24
N ASN A 162 6.01 25.30 1.26
CA ASN A 162 5.02 26.10 0.55
C ASN A 162 3.67 25.41 0.54
N ASP A 163 2.66 26.20 0.84
CA ASP A 163 1.27 25.78 0.83
C ASP A 163 0.83 25.37 -0.59
N ILE A 164 -0.14 24.46 -0.63
CA ILE A 164 -0.82 24.05 -1.84
C ILE A 164 -2.27 24.44 -1.62
N ASP A 165 -2.67 25.63 -2.08
CA ASP A 165 -4.02 26.20 -1.87
C ASP A 165 -5.16 25.21 -2.20
N ALA A 166 -4.93 24.36 -3.21
CA ALA A 166 -5.89 23.33 -3.60
C ALA A 166 -6.11 22.23 -2.54
N CYS A 167 -5.25 22.14 -1.53
CA CYS A 167 -5.17 21.14 -0.47
C CYS A 167 -5.34 21.73 0.94
N ASP A 168 -5.80 22.98 1.09
CA ASP A 168 -5.81 23.73 2.36
C ASP A 168 -6.53 23.02 3.52
N ASN A 169 -7.49 22.15 3.21
CA ASN A 169 -8.24 21.37 4.19
C ASN A 169 -8.08 19.86 4.02
N LEU A 170 -6.98 19.38 3.42
CA LEU A 170 -6.75 17.96 3.23
C LEU A 170 -6.91 17.17 4.54
N THR A 171 -6.40 17.71 5.64
CA THR A 171 -6.34 17.07 6.96
C THR A 171 -7.33 17.65 7.97
N GLY A 172 -8.26 18.53 7.54
CA GLY A 172 -9.40 19.01 8.36
C GLY A 172 -9.13 20.07 9.39
N GLY A 173 -7.86 20.22 9.75
CA GLY A 173 -7.41 21.20 10.74
C GLY A 173 -6.93 22.52 10.14
N GLY A 174 -7.10 22.73 8.83
CA GLY A 174 -6.49 23.87 8.12
C GLY A 174 -4.96 23.81 8.09
N LYS A 175 -4.37 22.60 8.14
CA LYS A 175 -2.92 22.36 8.21
C LYS A 175 -2.30 22.03 6.85
N GLY A 176 -2.96 22.41 5.74
CA GLY A 176 -2.54 22.05 4.40
C GLY A 176 -2.38 20.53 4.26
N ILE A 177 -1.27 20.11 3.66
CA ILE A 177 -1.00 18.70 3.34
C ILE A 177 -0.56 17.83 4.53
N GLY A 178 -0.35 18.40 5.71
CA GLY A 178 0.09 17.66 6.90
C GLY A 178 1.57 17.27 6.90
N LYS A 179 1.95 16.35 7.78
CA LYS A 179 3.33 15.83 7.92
C LYS A 179 3.66 14.83 6.83
N ILE A 180 4.90 14.88 6.34
CA ILE A 180 5.39 13.96 5.31
C ILE A 180 6.74 13.32 5.66
N SER A 181 6.98 12.16 5.05
CA SER A 181 8.31 11.55 4.95
C SER A 181 8.62 11.20 3.50
N VAL A 182 9.90 11.24 3.12
CA VAL A 182 10.35 11.00 1.74
C VAL A 182 11.44 9.95 1.74
N ARG A 183 11.39 9.03 0.77
CA ARG A 183 12.39 7.99 0.54
C ARG A 183 12.84 7.98 -0.91
N ASP A 184 14.14 7.77 -1.12
CA ASP A 184 14.73 7.60 -2.44
C ASP A 184 14.46 6.17 -2.94
N LEU A 185 13.86 6.05 -4.13
CA LEU A 185 13.52 4.75 -4.71
C LEU A 185 14.76 3.91 -5.04
N SER A 186 15.87 4.55 -5.39
CA SER A 186 17.13 3.85 -5.72
C SER A 186 17.86 3.33 -4.48
N SER A 187 17.44 3.73 -3.28
CA SER A 187 17.96 3.22 -2.01
C SER A 187 17.21 1.99 -1.48
N LEU A 188 16.17 1.56 -2.21
CA LEU A 188 15.33 0.45 -1.81
C LEU A 188 16.00 -0.88 -2.18
N GLU A 189 15.79 -1.88 -1.33
CA GLU A 189 16.27 -3.23 -1.55
C GLU A 189 15.08 -4.18 -1.58
N ASN A 190 15.05 -5.05 -2.60
CA ASN A 190 14.08 -6.12 -2.68
C ASN A 190 14.24 -7.08 -1.49
N ILE A 191 13.12 -7.63 -1.02
CA ILE A 191 13.11 -8.67 0.00
C ILE A 191 13.62 -9.97 -0.65
N GLU A 192 14.84 -10.36 -0.30
CA GLU A 192 15.51 -11.53 -0.87
C GLU A 192 16.05 -12.49 0.20
N GLY A 193 16.41 -13.70 -0.25
CA GLY A 193 17.17 -14.67 0.53
C GLY A 193 16.54 -15.03 1.88
N SER A 194 17.32 -14.92 2.97
CA SER A 194 16.86 -15.28 4.31
C SER A 194 15.72 -14.40 4.82
N ARG A 195 15.60 -13.15 4.35
CA ARG A 195 14.48 -12.26 4.73
C ARG A 195 13.16 -12.81 4.22
N ASN A 196 13.17 -13.48 3.07
CA ASN A 196 11.97 -14.13 2.53
C ASN A 196 11.67 -15.48 3.21
N SER A 197 12.66 -16.13 3.82
CA SER A 197 12.48 -17.48 4.39
C SER A 197 11.51 -17.57 5.56
N SER A 198 11.22 -16.45 6.21
CA SER A 198 10.23 -16.34 7.29
C SER A 198 8.86 -15.84 6.80
N SER A 199 8.72 -15.49 5.52
CA SER A 199 7.43 -15.12 4.95
C SER A 199 6.55 -16.35 4.73
N ASP A 200 5.26 -16.26 5.08
CA ASP A 200 4.25 -17.28 4.77
C ASP A 200 3.26 -16.81 3.68
N CYS A 201 3.35 -15.54 3.29
CA CYS A 201 2.56 -14.90 2.27
C CYS A 201 3.41 -14.00 1.38
N TRP A 202 2.84 -13.57 0.24
CA TRP A 202 3.42 -12.56 -0.62
C TRP A 202 2.33 -11.60 -1.09
N PRO A 203 2.09 -10.45 -0.43
CA PRO A 203 0.85 -9.66 -0.56
C PRO A 203 0.79 -8.78 -1.82
N ILE A 204 1.18 -9.33 -2.96
CA ILE A 204 1.19 -8.67 -4.26
C ILE A 204 0.68 -9.61 -5.36
N LEU A 205 0.30 -9.03 -6.49
CA LEU A 205 0.00 -9.73 -7.74
C LEU A 205 0.80 -9.09 -8.91
N PRO A 206 1.31 -9.90 -9.87
CA PRO A 206 1.41 -11.36 -9.79
C PRO A 206 2.31 -11.77 -8.61
N LYS A 207 2.19 -13.02 -8.16
CA LYS A 207 2.97 -13.53 -7.00
C LYS A 207 4.47 -13.53 -7.20
N SER A 208 4.94 -13.45 -8.44
CA SER A 208 6.36 -13.36 -8.76
C SER A 208 6.92 -11.94 -8.68
N ALA A 209 6.07 -10.92 -8.55
CA ALA A 209 6.51 -9.53 -8.42
C ALA A 209 7.43 -9.34 -7.21
N ASN A 210 8.40 -8.45 -7.33
CA ASN A 210 9.29 -8.08 -6.23
C ASN A 210 8.57 -7.18 -5.21
N LEU A 211 9.06 -7.19 -3.97
CA LEU A 211 8.61 -6.31 -2.89
C LEU A 211 9.81 -5.65 -2.21
N ALA A 212 9.75 -4.34 -2.02
CA ALA A 212 10.72 -3.56 -1.26
C ALA A 212 10.03 -2.64 -0.25
N GLU A 213 10.54 -2.57 0.98
CA GLU A 213 9.94 -1.76 2.04
C GLU A 213 10.17 -0.27 1.82
N LEU A 214 9.09 0.49 1.67
CA LEU A 214 9.08 1.95 1.53
C LEU A 214 9.09 2.65 2.89
N PHE A 215 8.11 2.37 3.73
CA PHE A 215 7.92 3.08 4.99
C PHE A 215 7.42 2.14 6.07
N THR A 216 7.78 2.45 7.31
CA THR A 216 7.20 1.82 8.49
C THR A 216 6.76 2.94 9.44
N GLU A 217 5.49 2.92 9.82
CA GLU A 217 4.88 3.86 10.77
C GLU A 217 4.50 3.11 12.04
N PHE A 218 4.86 3.69 13.19
CA PHE A 218 4.55 3.18 14.51
C PHE A 218 3.67 4.18 15.24
N ASN A 219 2.51 3.72 15.70
CA ASN A 219 1.58 4.50 16.51
C ASN A 219 1.42 3.82 17.87
N GLU A 220 1.87 4.50 18.93
CA GLU A 220 1.65 4.11 20.32
C GLU A 220 0.40 4.82 20.85
N PHE A 221 -0.51 4.09 21.51
CA PHE A 221 -1.72 4.67 22.09
C PHE A 221 -1.57 4.86 23.60
N GLU A 222 -1.50 6.12 24.05
CA GLU A 222 -1.59 6.45 25.47
C GLU A 222 -2.93 5.94 26.04
N GLY A 223 -2.86 5.00 26.99
CA GLY A 223 -4.06 4.35 27.56
C GLY A 223 -4.42 3.00 26.93
N GLY A 224 -3.59 2.51 26.01
CA GLY A 224 -3.68 1.17 25.43
C GLY A 224 -4.56 1.07 24.20
N LEU A 225 -4.32 0.02 23.41
CA LEU A 225 -5.05 -0.22 22.17
C LEU A 225 -6.47 -0.71 22.51
N ASN A 226 -7.50 -0.01 22.03
CA ASN A 226 -8.90 -0.37 22.24
C ASN A 226 -9.70 -0.16 20.94
N ALA A 227 -10.98 -0.56 20.90
CA ALA A 227 -11.77 -0.46 19.68
C ALA A 227 -11.87 0.96 19.10
N SER A 228 -11.91 1.99 19.95
CA SER A 228 -12.02 3.39 19.53
C SER A 228 -10.73 3.97 18.95
N THR A 229 -9.58 3.38 19.27
CA THR A 229 -8.28 3.78 18.72
C THR A 229 -7.82 2.87 17.57
N ALA A 230 -8.10 1.57 17.66
CA ALA A 230 -7.73 0.61 16.63
C ALA A 230 -8.56 0.74 15.34
N TYR A 231 -9.87 1.00 15.45
CA TYR A 231 -10.74 1.04 14.27
C TYR A 231 -10.41 2.19 13.30
N PRO A 232 -10.20 3.44 13.76
CA PRO A 232 -9.78 4.52 12.86
C PRO A 232 -8.43 4.25 12.20
N GLU A 233 -7.50 3.61 12.91
CA GLU A 233 -6.14 3.34 12.42
C GLU A 233 -6.10 2.20 11.41
N LEU A 234 -6.89 1.14 11.64
CA LEU A 234 -7.09 0.06 10.68
C LEU A 234 -7.67 0.59 9.37
N ASN A 235 -8.70 1.43 9.45
CA ASN A 235 -9.37 2.00 8.29
C ASN A 235 -8.73 3.30 7.80
N ARG A 236 -7.52 3.62 8.27
CA ARG A 236 -6.84 4.85 7.86
C ARG A 236 -6.49 4.78 6.38
N ILE A 237 -6.98 5.75 5.61
CA ILE A 237 -6.53 5.99 4.24
C ILE A 237 -5.16 6.66 4.31
N THR A 238 -4.16 6.04 3.69
CA THR A 238 -2.81 6.58 3.57
C THR A 238 -2.60 7.08 2.16
N THR A 239 -2.16 8.32 2.02
CA THR A 239 -1.77 8.92 0.74
C THR A 239 -0.27 8.74 0.51
N LEU A 240 0.09 8.26 -0.67
CA LEU A 240 1.48 8.03 -1.10
C LEU A 240 1.71 8.60 -2.49
N LEU A 241 2.65 9.54 -2.61
CA LEU A 241 3.12 10.05 -3.88
C LEU A 241 4.31 9.25 -4.34
N THR A 242 4.29 8.76 -5.58
CA THR A 242 5.45 8.17 -6.23
C THR A 242 5.86 9.04 -7.41
N LEU A 243 7.06 9.59 -7.34
CA LEU A 243 7.69 10.36 -8.39
C LEU A 243 8.73 9.46 -9.07
N PHE A 244 8.50 9.11 -10.32
CA PHE A 244 9.48 8.43 -11.18
C PHE A 244 10.17 9.45 -12.05
N VAL A 245 11.48 9.34 -12.18
CA VAL A 245 12.31 10.28 -12.94
C VAL A 245 12.91 9.57 -14.11
N LYS A 246 12.77 10.18 -15.28
CA LYS A 246 13.41 9.70 -16.50
C LYS A 246 14.92 9.57 -16.28
N GLY A 247 15.44 8.34 -16.37
CA GLY A 247 16.88 8.12 -16.37
C GLY A 247 17.52 8.59 -17.68
N ASN A 248 18.75 9.08 -17.59
CA ASN A 248 19.54 9.43 -18.77
C ASN A 248 20.40 8.25 -19.27
N ASP A 249 20.46 7.16 -18.48
CA ASP A 249 21.29 6.00 -18.73
C ASP A 249 20.50 4.91 -19.46
N LYS A 250 21.21 4.09 -20.25
CA LYS A 250 20.60 3.02 -21.07
C LYS A 250 19.92 1.91 -20.25
N GLY A 251 20.16 1.86 -18.94
CA GLY A 251 19.56 0.89 -18.03
C GLY A 251 18.27 1.36 -17.37
N SER A 252 17.88 2.62 -17.49
CA SER A 252 16.65 3.08 -16.84
C SER A 252 15.41 2.63 -17.60
N ILE A 253 14.47 2.03 -16.88
CA ILE A 253 13.16 1.66 -17.42
C ILE A 253 12.18 2.84 -17.46
N VAL A 254 12.49 3.94 -16.75
CA VAL A 254 11.65 5.13 -16.68
C VAL A 254 11.90 5.99 -17.94
N ASN A 255 10.97 5.94 -18.90
CA ASN A 255 11.10 6.64 -20.17
C ASN A 255 10.61 8.11 -20.14
N GLU A 256 9.77 8.45 -19.16
CA GLU A 256 9.25 9.79 -18.88
C GLU A 256 9.20 10.05 -17.37
N THR A 257 9.46 11.31 -16.99
CA THR A 257 9.28 11.73 -15.59
C THR A 257 7.80 11.85 -15.32
N VAL A 258 7.32 11.14 -14.30
CA VAL A 258 5.89 11.06 -13.98
C VAL A 258 5.70 11.02 -12.47
N SER A 259 4.67 11.71 -12.00
CA SER A 259 4.32 11.82 -10.59
C SER A 259 2.88 11.35 -10.39
N ARG A 260 2.67 10.37 -9.49
CA ARG A 260 1.36 9.75 -9.27
C ARG A 260 1.06 9.56 -7.79
N LEU A 261 -0.13 9.96 -7.40
CA LEU A 261 -0.64 9.83 -6.05
C LEU A 261 -1.51 8.57 -5.94
N SER A 262 -1.18 7.71 -4.99
CA SER A 262 -1.94 6.51 -4.64
C SER A 262 -2.55 6.69 -3.26
N CYS A 263 -3.80 6.26 -3.08
CA CYS A 263 -4.46 6.23 -1.78
C CYS A 263 -4.76 4.78 -1.45
N ILE A 264 -4.36 4.36 -0.25
CA ILE A 264 -4.41 2.96 0.13
C ILE A 264 -4.92 2.80 1.55
N GLN A 265 -5.80 1.83 1.73
CA GLN A 265 -6.24 1.31 3.02
C GLN A 265 -6.19 -0.22 2.97
N ILE A 266 -6.25 -0.89 4.12
CA ILE A 266 -6.46 -2.34 4.12
C ILE A 266 -7.86 -2.64 3.54
N ASN A 267 -8.01 -3.75 2.85
CA ASN A 267 -9.32 -4.17 2.34
C ASN A 267 -9.79 -5.42 3.10
N THR A 268 -10.87 -5.24 3.86
CA THR A 268 -11.46 -6.25 4.76
C THR A 268 -12.62 -7.02 4.13
N THR A 269 -12.87 -6.86 2.82
CA THR A 269 -13.88 -7.61 2.07
C THR A 269 -13.51 -9.10 2.03
N GLN A 270 -13.79 -9.81 3.12
CA GLN A 270 -13.87 -11.26 3.11
C GLN A 270 -15.35 -11.64 3.06
N SER A 271 -15.74 -12.31 1.98
CA SER A 271 -17.07 -12.92 1.89
C SER A 271 -17.16 -14.12 2.85
N ILE A 272 -17.60 -13.89 4.09
CA ILE A 272 -17.97 -14.99 4.97
C ILE A 272 -19.26 -15.59 4.40
N GLY A 273 -19.20 -16.82 3.87
CA GLY A 273 -20.38 -17.57 3.43
C GLY A 273 -21.45 -17.66 4.54
N PRO A 274 -22.71 -18.01 4.21
CA PRO A 274 -23.84 -17.85 5.13
C PRO A 274 -23.58 -18.59 6.45
N GLN A 275 -23.34 -17.81 7.51
CA GLN A 275 -23.24 -18.30 8.88
C GLN A 275 -24.64 -18.65 9.39
N GLU A 276 -24.98 -19.93 9.42
CA GLU A 276 -25.80 -20.43 10.52
C GLU A 276 -24.88 -20.54 11.75
N GLY A 277 -25.02 -19.58 12.66
CA GLY A 277 -24.32 -19.58 13.94
C GLY A 277 -23.42 -18.38 14.11
N GLU A 278 -23.79 -17.54 15.08
CA GLU A 278 -23.01 -16.45 15.68
C GLU A 278 -21.51 -16.75 15.63
N ASN A 279 -20.73 -15.96 14.87
CA ASN A 279 -19.40 -15.42 15.23
C ASN A 279 -18.76 -14.73 14.01
N ALA A 280 -19.02 -13.42 13.86
CA ALA A 280 -18.27 -12.55 12.97
C ALA A 280 -16.87 -12.31 13.56
N ALA A 281 -15.90 -13.13 13.17
CA ALA A 281 -14.61 -13.24 13.82
C ALA A 281 -13.55 -12.21 13.36
N SER A 282 -13.74 -11.43 12.29
CA SER A 282 -12.78 -10.34 11.97
C SER A 282 -12.78 -9.24 13.03
N LEU A 283 -13.86 -9.15 13.80
CA LEU A 283 -13.94 -8.32 14.99
C LEU A 283 -13.31 -8.97 16.21
N SER A 284 -12.92 -10.25 16.26
CA SER A 284 -12.45 -10.98 17.45
C SER A 284 -11.47 -10.22 18.36
N ARG A 285 -10.41 -9.59 17.82
CA ARG A 285 -9.48 -8.78 18.63
C ARG A 285 -10.09 -7.43 19.04
N ILE A 286 -10.83 -6.77 18.17
CA ILE A 286 -11.54 -5.50 18.45
C ILE A 286 -12.75 -5.72 19.40
N SER A 287 -13.41 -6.87 19.31
CA SER A 287 -14.52 -7.38 20.11
C SER A 287 -14.03 -7.88 21.45
N ALA A 288 -12.85 -8.48 21.53
CA ALA A 288 -12.19 -8.77 22.81
C ALA A 288 -11.83 -7.47 23.54
N LEU A 289 -11.42 -6.43 22.79
CA LEU A 289 -11.16 -5.09 23.34
C LEU A 289 -12.44 -4.33 23.70
N ALA A 290 -13.53 -4.50 22.94
CA ALA A 290 -14.84 -3.92 23.26
C ALA A 290 -15.58 -4.69 24.38
N GLY A 291 -15.34 -6.00 24.51
CA GLY A 291 -15.97 -6.88 25.50
C GLY A 291 -15.39 -6.75 26.92
N GLY A 292 -14.21 -6.15 27.06
CA GLY A 292 -13.58 -5.89 28.37
C GLY A 292 -14.23 -4.76 29.19
N GLY A 293 -15.11 -3.95 28.60
CA GLY A 293 -15.72 -2.79 29.25
C GLY A 293 -17.15 -2.97 29.75
N ALA A 294 -17.82 -4.10 29.46
CA ALA A 294 -19.28 -4.22 29.58
C ALA A 294 -19.79 -5.15 30.69
N PHE A 295 -19.03 -5.39 31.77
CA PHE A 295 -19.49 -6.20 32.91
C PHE A 295 -19.48 -5.53 34.30
N ALA A 296 -19.33 -4.20 34.38
CA ALA A 296 -19.26 -3.49 35.66
C ALA A 296 -20.44 -2.55 35.98
N SER A 297 -21.59 -2.65 35.30
CA SER A 297 -22.73 -1.75 35.59
C SER A 297 -24.10 -2.39 35.35
N PHE A 298 -24.44 -3.44 36.11
CA PHE A 298 -25.84 -3.81 36.38
C PHE A 298 -25.92 -4.67 37.65
N MET A 299 -25.54 -4.11 38.80
CA MET A 299 -25.78 -4.72 40.12
C MET A 299 -25.89 -3.62 41.19
N LEU A 300 -26.73 -2.61 40.95
CA LEU A 300 -27.19 -1.66 41.97
C LEU A 300 -28.46 -0.96 41.47
N MET A 301 -29.58 -1.69 41.48
CA MET A 301 -30.94 -1.17 41.67
C MET A 301 -31.90 -2.36 41.70
N LEU A 302 -32.03 -2.95 42.89
CA LEU A 302 -33.24 -3.53 43.48
C LEU A 302 -32.99 -3.78 44.97
#